data_AF-A0A0G0SU62-F1
#
_entry.id   AF-A0A0G0SU62-F1
#
_cell.length_a   1.000
_cell.length_b   1.000
_cell.length_c   1.000
_cell.angle_alpha   90.00
_cell.angle_beta   90.00
_cell.angle_gamma   90.00
#
_symmetry.space_group_name_H-M   'P 1'
#
loop_
_entity.id
_entity.type
_entity.pdbx_description
1 polymer ?
#
loop_
_entity_poly.entity_id
_entity_poly.type
_entity_poly.pdbx_seq_one_letter_code
_entity_poly.pdbx_strand_id
1 'polypeptide(L)'
;MPLRGVEPPHLSAYASETYVYTNFTTAAKNLERVEGIGPSPRDWKSLVLPLNYTRIVGDTGFEPATSRSQTVRANQLRQSPVPLAGIEPTRLLRPQDFKSCVYTNFTTAALVSILYNQILLFPMTQPKFFETLSGEKIPLPVFFPDATRAVLKTLDSTDIKNTQTPGILVNSFHLLSNPGKDVIKSFGGIKKYMNWNGAVISDSGGFQVMSLAKTLGGKNSVTDIGVNFKTDGKKILFTPEISIKTQLAFKTDMIVVLDDFTDPKSNLTEAKDSVRRTLLWAENCKKIFEANTKSWPKRPYLLGVVQGGRFASLRKTCTRELVNIGFDGLGYGGWPMNLKGSFDHKSADIIRQNTPDSYFLYGLGIGKPQDITSLVKSSWHIFDCVLPTRDARHNRLYVRKNASSLDYSYYIPDKSIHFLDKNPISRFCDCHLCQNYSRSYLAHLFRIKEMTALRLATIHNLRFYSELMRKLRHV
;
A
#
# COMPACT_ATOMS: atom_id res chain seq x y z
N MET A 1 68.70 -2.34 26.08
CA MET A 1 68.64 -2.34 27.56
C MET A 1 68.13 -0.97 28.02
N PRO A 2 67.24 -0.89 29.03
CA PRO A 2 66.30 0.22 29.26
C PRO A 2 66.58 1.06 30.52
N LEU A 3 65.96 2.25 30.66
CA LEU A 3 65.57 2.92 31.93
C LEU A 3 64.35 3.83 31.65
N ARG A 4 63.15 3.55 32.21
CA ARG A 4 62.51 4.16 33.42
C ARG A 4 62.43 5.70 33.36
N GLY A 5 61.32 6.41 33.57
CA GLY A 5 59.95 6.12 34.01
C GLY A 5 59.41 7.39 34.71
N VAL A 6 58.20 7.87 34.40
CA VAL A 6 57.40 8.80 35.24
C VAL A 6 55.91 8.55 34.95
N GLU A 7 55.13 8.40 36.03
CA GLU A 7 53.70 8.06 36.11
C GLU A 7 52.73 9.22 35.77
N PRO A 8 51.47 8.94 35.39
CA PRO A 8 50.39 9.93 35.33
C PRO A 8 49.51 9.95 36.61
N PRO A 9 48.88 11.09 36.96
CA PRO A 9 48.11 11.20 38.20
C PRO A 9 46.68 10.60 38.13
N HIS A 10 46.41 9.82 39.16
CA HIS A 10 45.18 9.39 39.85
C HIS A 10 43.77 9.57 39.26
N LEU A 11 43.08 8.42 39.29
CA LEU A 11 41.64 8.17 39.22
C LEU A 11 40.87 8.70 40.45
N SER A 12 39.63 9.14 40.21
CA SER A 12 38.55 9.16 41.21
C SER A 12 37.46 8.16 40.82
N ALA A 13 37.10 7.31 41.78
CA ALA A 13 36.24 6.14 41.69
C ALA A 13 34.75 6.46 41.39
N TYR A 14 34.07 5.54 40.70
CA TYR A 14 32.68 5.16 41.01
C TYR A 14 32.46 3.68 40.74
N ALA A 15 31.70 3.07 41.65
CA ALA A 15 31.66 1.66 41.98
C ALA A 15 30.99 0.76 40.91
N SER A 16 31.52 -0.46 40.83
CA SER A 16 30.92 -1.60 40.14
C SER A 16 29.80 -2.20 40.98
N GLU A 17 28.56 -2.18 40.48
CA GLU A 17 27.49 -3.04 41.01
C GLU A 17 27.36 -4.31 40.16
N THR A 18 27.84 -5.39 40.76
CA THR A 18 27.65 -6.78 40.35
C THR A 18 26.23 -7.20 40.74
N TYR A 19 25.33 -7.42 39.78
CA TYR A 19 24.03 -8.01 40.09
C TYR A 19 24.11 -9.54 40.11
N VAL A 20 24.06 -10.07 41.32
CA VAL A 20 23.83 -11.48 41.66
C VAL A 20 22.36 -11.82 41.41
N TYR A 21 22.09 -12.88 40.65
CA TYR A 21 20.74 -13.44 40.51
C TYR A 21 20.38 -14.23 41.77
N THR A 22 19.40 -13.77 42.55
CA THR A 22 18.70 -14.58 43.55
C THR A 22 17.25 -14.83 43.11
N ASN A 23 16.91 -16.11 42.99
CA ASN A 23 15.54 -16.60 42.84
C ASN A 23 14.78 -16.37 44.15
N PHE A 24 13.61 -15.73 44.14
CA PHE A 24 12.58 -15.98 45.15
C PHE A 24 11.15 -15.82 44.60
N THR A 25 10.41 -16.90 44.77
CA THR A 25 8.96 -17.08 44.69
C THR A 25 8.22 -16.42 45.86
N THR A 26 6.97 -16.03 45.62
CA THR A 26 5.87 -15.79 46.59
C THR A 26 5.95 -14.58 47.52
N ALA A 27 4.99 -13.64 47.40
CA ALA A 27 4.01 -13.30 48.45
C ALA A 27 3.34 -11.94 48.15
N ALA A 28 2.01 -11.93 48.17
CA ALA A 28 1.18 -10.74 48.18
C ALA A 28 1.06 -10.17 49.61
N LYS A 29 1.07 -8.83 49.76
CA LYS A 29 0.13 -8.02 50.56
C LYS A 29 0.66 -6.60 50.81
N ASN A 30 -0.29 -5.66 50.79
CA ASN A 30 -0.30 -4.33 51.42
C ASN A 30 0.61 -3.23 50.82
N LEU A 31 0.00 -2.30 50.09
CA LEU A 31 0.50 -0.94 49.96
C LEU A 31 -0.61 0.04 50.33
N GLU A 32 -0.38 0.76 51.42
CA GLU A 32 -1.19 1.91 51.87
C GLU A 32 -1.05 3.09 50.91
N ARG A 33 -2.09 3.92 50.87
CA ARG A 33 -2.24 5.08 49.99
C ARG A 33 -1.63 6.31 50.68
N VAL A 34 -0.63 6.93 50.06
CA VAL A 34 -0.17 8.27 50.46
C VAL A 34 -0.80 9.30 49.51
N GLU A 35 -1.64 10.18 50.06
CA GLU A 35 -2.19 11.34 49.37
C GLU A 35 -1.25 12.55 49.51
N GLY A 36 -1.20 13.38 48.46
CA GLY A 36 -0.72 14.76 48.55
C GLY A 36 0.67 15.01 47.94
N ILE A 37 0.66 15.42 46.67
CA ILE A 37 1.45 16.48 46.01
C ILE A 37 1.38 16.17 44.51
N GLY A 38 0.48 16.86 43.81
CA GLY A 38 0.43 16.85 42.35
C GLY A 38 1.22 18.01 41.77
N PRO A 39 1.80 17.82 40.57
CA PRO A 39 1.83 18.87 39.57
C PRO A 39 1.15 18.44 38.26
N SER A 40 0.44 19.42 37.69
CA SER A 40 -0.21 19.55 36.38
C SER A 40 0.28 18.64 35.22
N PRO A 41 -0.62 18.07 34.39
CA PRO A 41 -0.24 17.33 33.19
C PRO A 41 -0.22 18.22 31.94
N ARG A 42 0.96 18.76 31.60
CA ARG A 42 1.38 18.98 30.21
C ARG A 42 2.82 18.51 30.07
N ASP A 43 3.06 17.81 28.97
CA ASP A 43 4.38 17.41 28.43
C ASP A 43 5.12 16.28 29.16
N TRP A 44 4.85 15.05 28.70
CA TRP A 44 5.80 13.95 28.44
C TRP A 44 5.04 12.61 28.42
N LYS A 45 4.81 12.03 27.25
CA LYS A 45 4.73 10.56 27.05
C LYS A 45 5.04 10.24 25.59
N SER A 46 6.31 10.00 25.31
CA SER A 46 6.76 9.17 24.19
C SER A 46 7.57 8.01 24.74
N LEU A 47 7.44 6.86 24.08
CA LEU A 47 8.22 5.62 24.21
C LEU A 47 7.82 4.65 25.33
N VAL A 48 6.77 3.86 25.08
CA VAL A 48 6.83 2.39 25.11
C VAL A 48 5.88 1.84 24.04
N LEU A 49 6.39 0.96 23.17
CA LEU A 49 5.61 0.20 22.18
C LEU A 49 4.71 -0.83 22.90
N PRO A 50 3.39 -0.93 22.63
CA PRO A 50 2.63 -2.08 23.06
C PRO A 50 2.73 -3.20 22.02
N LEU A 51 3.38 -4.29 22.40
CA LEU A 51 3.13 -5.64 21.90
C LEU A 51 1.74 -6.06 22.40
N ASN A 52 0.73 -6.06 21.53
CA ASN A 52 -0.62 -6.51 21.91
C ASN A 52 -0.67 -8.04 21.96
N TYR A 53 -0.80 -8.59 23.17
CA TYR A 53 -1.36 -9.92 23.43
C TYR A 53 -2.87 -9.80 23.66
N THR A 54 -3.65 -10.62 22.95
CA THR A 54 -5.09 -10.77 23.11
C THR A 54 -5.40 -11.52 24.40
N ARG A 55 -6.30 -11.00 25.24
CA ARG A 55 -6.92 -11.76 26.33
C ARG A 55 -8.45 -11.71 26.18
N ILE A 56 -9.04 -12.89 26.09
CA ILE A 56 -10.49 -13.14 26.14
C ILE A 56 -10.88 -13.18 27.62
N VAL A 57 -11.90 -12.42 28.02
CA VAL A 57 -12.73 -12.70 29.20
C VAL A 57 -14.17 -12.32 28.86
N GLY A 58 -15.10 -13.24 29.14
CA GLY A 58 -16.51 -13.16 28.77
C GLY A 58 -17.43 -12.55 29.82
N ASP A 59 -18.65 -12.30 29.34
CA ASP A 59 -19.99 -12.10 29.93
C ASP A 59 -20.17 -11.75 31.42
N THR A 60 -21.03 -10.76 31.67
CA THR A 60 -22.33 -10.95 32.35
C THR A 60 -23.17 -9.65 32.36
N GLY A 61 -24.49 -9.78 32.13
CA GLY A 61 -25.51 -9.02 32.88
C GLY A 61 -26.25 -7.85 32.20
N PHE A 62 -27.54 -8.08 31.94
CA PHE A 62 -28.72 -7.20 31.80
C PHE A 62 -28.70 -5.89 32.65
N GLU A 63 -29.41 -4.77 32.38
CA GLU A 63 -30.83 -4.53 32.05
C GLU A 63 -31.05 -3.12 31.38
N PRO A 64 -32.27 -2.80 30.87
CA PRO A 64 -32.56 -1.63 30.03
C PRO A 64 -33.23 -0.45 30.77
N ALA A 65 -33.12 0.76 30.21
CA ALA A 65 -33.93 1.91 30.60
C ALA A 65 -34.58 2.61 29.37
N THR A 66 -35.86 2.31 29.21
CA THR A 66 -37.02 3.19 28.89
C THR A 66 -36.73 4.68 28.65
N SER A 67 -37.11 5.29 27.52
CA SER A 67 -38.44 5.72 27.02
C SER A 67 -38.64 7.25 27.12
N ARG A 68 -39.28 7.80 26.08
CA ARG A 68 -39.93 9.13 25.88
C ARG A 68 -39.45 9.79 24.58
N SER A 69 -40.19 9.65 23.47
CA SER A 69 -41.44 10.35 23.09
C SER A 69 -41.28 11.87 22.91
N GLN A 70 -41.39 12.35 21.67
CA GLN A 70 -42.41 13.32 21.23
C GLN A 70 -42.29 13.64 19.72
N THR A 71 -43.31 13.17 18.98
CA THR A 71 -44.16 13.83 17.95
C THR A 71 -43.98 15.35 17.73
N VAL A 72 -44.28 16.04 16.61
CA VAL A 72 -44.91 15.82 15.27
C VAL A 72 -44.97 17.20 14.54
N ARG A 73 -45.21 17.19 13.20
CA ARG A 73 -45.70 18.25 12.26
C ARG A 73 -44.67 19.26 11.72
N ALA A 74 -44.45 19.47 10.41
CA ALA A 74 -45.24 19.48 9.15
C ALA A 74 -45.78 20.87 8.74
N ASN A 75 -45.47 21.26 7.49
CA ASN A 75 -46.08 22.24 6.55
C ASN A 75 -45.05 23.22 5.95
N GLN A 76 -45.17 23.80 4.75
CA GLN A 76 -45.71 23.45 3.42
C GLN A 76 -45.38 24.68 2.53
N LEU A 77 -44.94 24.46 1.28
CA LEU A 77 -45.24 25.22 0.03
C LEU A 77 -45.10 26.76 -0.06
N ARG A 78 -44.39 27.25 -1.10
CA ARG A 78 -44.95 28.03 -2.24
C ARG A 78 -43.93 28.30 -3.36
N GLN A 79 -44.45 28.51 -4.56
CA GLN A 79 -43.83 28.61 -5.89
C GLN A 79 -43.90 30.04 -6.49
N SER A 80 -42.93 30.37 -7.38
CA SER A 80 -43.01 31.14 -8.67
C SER A 80 -43.22 32.69 -8.66
N PRO A 81 -43.04 33.46 -9.79
CA PRO A 81 -41.94 33.52 -10.81
C PRO A 81 -41.63 34.94 -11.48
N VAL A 82 -40.54 35.04 -12.30
CA VAL A 82 -40.35 35.79 -13.62
C VAL A 82 -40.24 37.36 -13.62
N PRO A 83 -39.53 38.12 -14.54
CA PRO A 83 -39.45 37.99 -16.03
C PRO A 83 -38.12 38.24 -16.82
N LEU A 84 -38.27 37.96 -18.14
CA LEU A 84 -37.39 37.94 -19.33
C LEU A 84 -37.13 39.30 -20.03
N ALA A 85 -36.04 39.35 -20.82
CA ALA A 85 -35.88 40.05 -22.12
C ALA A 85 -34.63 39.46 -22.82
N GLY A 86 -34.48 39.21 -24.13
CA GLY A 86 -35.25 39.38 -25.36
C GLY A 86 -34.34 38.96 -26.55
N ILE A 87 -34.89 39.00 -27.78
CA ILE A 87 -34.27 38.87 -29.13
C ILE A 87 -34.53 37.53 -29.88
N GLU A 88 -34.77 37.70 -31.19
CA GLU A 88 -35.77 37.10 -32.08
C GLU A 88 -35.40 35.80 -32.84
N PRO A 89 -36.38 35.12 -33.47
CA PRO A 89 -36.19 33.96 -34.34
C PRO A 89 -36.29 34.30 -35.84
N THR A 90 -35.46 33.70 -36.70
CA THR A 90 -35.83 33.26 -38.08
C THR A 90 -34.63 32.70 -38.86
N ARG A 91 -34.68 31.41 -39.28
CA ARG A 91 -34.61 31.00 -40.71
C ARG A 91 -34.86 29.49 -40.83
N LEU A 92 -36.07 29.12 -41.26
CA LEU A 92 -36.39 27.79 -41.79
C LEU A 92 -35.93 27.74 -43.26
N LEU A 93 -35.01 26.84 -43.59
CA LEU A 93 -34.61 26.55 -44.97
C LEU A 93 -35.64 25.58 -45.58
N ARG A 94 -36.21 25.94 -46.74
CA ARG A 94 -37.13 25.11 -47.52
C ARG A 94 -36.34 24.17 -48.44
N PRO A 95 -36.77 22.91 -48.65
CA PRO A 95 -36.07 21.95 -49.49
C PRO A 95 -36.53 22.02 -50.95
N GLN A 96 -35.95 22.91 -51.78
CA GLN A 96 -36.18 22.87 -53.25
C GLN A 96 -34.96 23.18 -54.15
N ASP A 97 -33.75 23.43 -53.63
CA ASP A 97 -32.61 23.84 -54.49
C ASP A 97 -31.46 22.82 -54.59
N PHE A 98 -31.76 21.52 -54.76
CA PHE A 98 -30.74 20.57 -55.23
C PHE A 98 -31.36 19.53 -56.18
N LYS A 99 -31.42 19.88 -57.46
CA LYS A 99 -31.42 18.91 -58.55
C LYS A 99 -29.99 18.75 -59.08
N SER A 100 -29.63 17.49 -59.31
CA SER A 100 -28.48 16.97 -60.05
C SER A 100 -27.07 17.27 -59.52
N CYS A 101 -26.53 16.35 -58.72
CA CYS A 101 -25.23 15.76 -59.01
C CYS A 101 -25.11 14.41 -58.28
N VAL A 102 -25.30 13.32 -59.02
CA VAL A 102 -24.97 11.96 -58.60
C VAL A 102 -23.47 11.74 -58.89
N TYR A 103 -22.82 10.91 -58.07
CA TYR A 103 -21.40 10.46 -58.10
C TYR A 103 -20.42 11.36 -57.34
N THR A 104 -20.16 11.06 -56.06
CA THR A 104 -19.15 10.08 -55.57
C THR A 104 -19.12 10.09 -54.04
N ASN A 105 -19.79 9.13 -53.39
CA ASN A 105 -19.73 8.94 -51.92
C ASN A 105 -19.08 7.59 -51.57
N PHE A 106 -17.87 7.34 -52.08
CA PHE A 106 -17.14 6.10 -51.81
C PHE A 106 -15.75 6.28 -51.18
N THR A 107 -15.44 7.44 -50.60
CA THR A 107 -14.10 7.71 -50.03
C THR A 107 -14.09 8.10 -48.55
N THR A 108 -15.20 8.53 -47.94
CA THR A 108 -15.20 8.87 -46.50
C THR A 108 -15.35 7.65 -45.58
N ALA A 109 -16.20 6.67 -45.94
CA ALA A 109 -16.34 5.44 -45.15
C ALA A 109 -15.10 4.54 -45.23
N ALA A 110 -14.46 4.47 -46.40
CA ALA A 110 -13.23 3.71 -46.59
C ALA A 110 -12.04 4.36 -45.86
N LEU A 111 -11.89 5.69 -45.89
CA LEU A 111 -10.83 6.37 -45.14
C LEU A 111 -11.03 6.33 -43.63
N VAL A 112 -12.27 6.43 -43.14
CA VAL A 112 -12.58 6.24 -41.72
C VAL A 112 -12.32 4.78 -41.32
N SER A 113 -12.68 3.79 -42.14
CA SER A 113 -12.40 2.37 -41.85
C SER A 113 -10.92 2.02 -41.96
N ILE A 114 -10.17 2.64 -42.87
CA ILE A 114 -8.70 2.48 -43.01
C ILE A 114 -7.98 3.18 -41.84
N LEU A 115 -8.43 4.36 -41.39
CA LEU A 115 -7.91 5.01 -40.17
C LEU A 115 -8.29 4.23 -38.90
N TYR A 116 -9.50 3.69 -38.81
CA TYR A 116 -9.94 2.84 -37.69
C TYR A 116 -9.17 1.51 -37.65
N ASN A 117 -8.90 0.89 -38.81
CA ASN A 117 -8.13 -0.35 -38.90
C ASN A 117 -6.61 -0.14 -38.80
N GLN A 118 -6.06 1.04 -39.16
CA GLN A 118 -4.65 1.36 -38.91
C GLN A 118 -4.38 1.76 -37.46
N ILE A 119 -5.36 2.29 -36.73
CA ILE A 119 -5.25 2.56 -35.28
C ILE A 119 -5.34 1.27 -34.44
N LEU A 120 -5.93 0.19 -34.97
CA LEU A 120 -6.11 -1.09 -34.26
C LEU A 120 -4.99 -2.13 -34.46
N LEU A 121 -3.89 -1.79 -35.15
CA LEU A 121 -2.81 -2.73 -35.45
C LEU A 121 -1.44 -2.31 -34.87
N PHE A 122 -1.40 -1.49 -33.83
CA PHE A 122 -0.27 -1.60 -32.90
C PHE A 122 -0.54 -2.84 -32.04
N PRO A 123 0.30 -3.89 -32.10
CA PRO A 123 0.21 -4.95 -31.11
C PRO A 123 0.34 -4.26 -29.75
N MET A 124 -0.73 -4.26 -28.96
CA MET A 124 -0.73 -3.74 -27.59
C MET A 124 0.18 -4.66 -26.79
N THR A 125 1.48 -4.36 -26.80
CA THR A 125 2.50 -5.21 -26.20
C THR A 125 2.46 -5.06 -24.69
N GLN A 126 2.66 -6.18 -23.99
CA GLN A 126 2.84 -6.22 -22.54
C GLN A 126 3.87 -5.19 -22.07
N PRO A 127 3.62 -4.46 -20.96
CA PRO A 127 4.58 -3.55 -20.39
C PRO A 127 5.89 -4.26 -20.02
N LYS A 128 7.01 -3.81 -20.60
CA LYS A 128 8.34 -4.33 -20.28
C LYS A 128 9.04 -3.53 -19.17
N PHE A 129 8.67 -2.28 -19.02
CA PHE A 129 9.29 -1.34 -18.07
C PHE A 129 8.21 -0.55 -17.33
N PHE A 130 8.48 -0.27 -16.07
CA PHE A 130 7.86 0.79 -15.30
C PHE A 130 8.70 2.05 -15.45
N GLU A 131 8.14 3.13 -15.99
CA GLU A 131 8.88 4.37 -16.23
C GLU A 131 8.53 5.45 -15.20
N THR A 132 9.50 5.91 -14.42
CA THR A 132 9.29 6.92 -13.37
C THR A 132 8.97 8.29 -13.96
N LEU A 133 8.48 9.24 -13.14
CA LEU A 133 8.26 10.63 -13.57
C LEU A 133 9.53 11.31 -14.08
N SER A 134 10.71 10.89 -13.61
CA SER A 134 12.01 11.38 -14.08
C SER A 134 12.51 10.68 -15.35
N GLY A 135 11.78 9.69 -15.87
CA GLY A 135 12.13 8.96 -17.10
C GLY A 135 13.00 7.72 -16.90
N GLU A 136 13.29 7.32 -15.66
CA GLU A 136 14.03 6.10 -15.37
C GLU A 136 13.16 4.87 -15.71
N LYS A 137 13.73 3.90 -16.42
CA LYS A 137 13.05 2.65 -16.81
C LYS A 137 13.47 1.51 -15.89
N ILE A 138 12.53 1.03 -15.09
CA ILE A 138 12.69 -0.13 -14.21
C ILE A 138 12.12 -1.35 -14.92
N PRO A 139 12.90 -2.42 -15.18
CA PRO A 139 12.36 -3.57 -15.90
C PRO A 139 11.35 -4.35 -15.04
N LEU A 140 10.36 -4.95 -15.69
CA LEU A 140 9.32 -5.75 -15.04
C LEU A 140 9.65 -7.26 -15.07
N PRO A 141 9.22 -8.04 -14.05
CA PRO A 141 8.43 -7.62 -12.89
C PRO A 141 9.25 -6.84 -11.86
N VAL A 142 8.54 -6.15 -10.96
CA VAL A 142 9.11 -5.31 -9.91
C VAL A 142 8.36 -5.49 -8.58
N PHE A 143 9.11 -5.42 -7.49
CA PHE A 143 8.59 -5.49 -6.12
C PHE A 143 8.89 -4.19 -5.37
N PHE A 144 7.87 -3.59 -4.78
CA PHE A 144 7.93 -2.35 -4.01
C PHE A 144 7.70 -2.66 -2.51
N PRO A 145 8.74 -2.73 -1.67
CA PRO A 145 8.53 -2.90 -0.23
C PRO A 145 7.90 -1.65 0.41
N ASP A 146 7.09 -1.88 1.43
CA ASP A 146 6.32 -0.84 2.11
C ASP A 146 7.18 0.06 3.02
N ALA A 147 7.40 1.28 2.57
CA ALA A 147 7.87 2.42 3.33
C ALA A 147 6.68 3.20 3.93
N THR A 148 5.85 2.52 4.74
CA THR A 148 4.51 2.99 5.19
C THR A 148 4.46 4.47 5.61
N ARG A 149 5.51 4.99 6.27
CA ARG A 149 5.59 6.39 6.73
C ARG A 149 6.81 7.13 6.14
N ALA A 150 7.05 6.96 4.84
CA ALA A 150 8.25 7.46 4.17
C ALA A 150 9.56 6.90 4.74
N VAL A 151 9.49 5.71 5.35
CA VAL A 151 10.63 4.99 5.91
C VAL A 151 10.37 3.51 5.82
N LEU A 152 11.34 2.77 5.28
CA LEU A 152 11.40 1.31 5.44
C LEU A 152 11.93 1.04 6.83
N LYS A 153 11.13 0.37 7.65
CA LYS A 153 11.51 0.11 9.05
C LYS A 153 12.90 -0.52 9.10
N THR A 154 13.77 0.10 9.90
CA THR A 154 15.17 -0.27 10.18
C THR A 154 16.22 0.14 9.14
N LEU A 155 15.82 0.71 7.99
CA LEU A 155 16.74 1.07 6.90
C LEU A 155 16.65 2.57 6.54
N ASP A 156 17.77 3.13 6.11
CA ASP A 156 17.83 4.42 5.42
C ASP A 156 17.84 4.25 3.88
N SER A 157 17.89 5.35 3.13
CA SER A 157 17.90 5.33 1.66
C SER A 157 19.14 4.67 1.06
N THR A 158 20.29 4.74 1.75
CA THR A 158 21.54 4.11 1.31
C THR A 158 21.43 2.60 1.40
N ASP A 159 20.91 2.08 2.51
CA ASP A 159 20.66 0.66 2.71
C ASP A 159 19.71 0.10 1.65
N ILE A 160 18.61 0.80 1.38
CA ILE A 160 17.62 0.39 0.37
C ILE A 160 18.30 0.29 -1.01
N LYS A 161 19.05 1.32 -1.40
CA LYS A 161 19.78 1.33 -2.68
C LYS A 161 20.75 0.15 -2.79
N ASN A 162 21.49 -0.15 -1.72
CA ASN A 162 22.45 -1.26 -1.69
C ASN A 162 21.79 -2.64 -1.78
N THR A 163 20.50 -2.75 -1.49
CA THR A 163 19.74 -4.00 -1.74
C THR A 163 19.35 -4.19 -3.21
N GLN A 164 19.60 -3.19 -4.06
CA GLN A 164 19.13 -3.10 -5.46
C GLN A 164 17.60 -3.11 -5.60
N THR A 165 16.91 -2.68 -4.55
CA THR A 165 15.47 -2.43 -4.60
C THR A 165 15.23 -1.15 -5.43
N PRO A 166 14.51 -1.22 -6.56
CA PRO A 166 14.41 -0.08 -7.49
C PRO A 166 13.37 0.97 -7.07
N GLY A 167 12.48 0.63 -6.15
CA GLY A 167 11.45 1.54 -5.67
C GLY A 167 10.77 1.06 -4.41
N ILE A 168 9.94 1.91 -3.82
CA ILE A 168 9.21 1.65 -2.58
C ILE A 168 7.73 2.04 -2.69
N LEU A 169 6.89 1.46 -1.83
CA LEU A 169 5.51 1.91 -1.65
C LEU A 169 5.41 2.81 -0.43
N VAL A 170 4.70 3.93 -0.53
CA VAL A 170 4.31 4.75 0.63
C VAL A 170 2.81 4.70 0.85
N ASN A 171 2.39 4.78 2.12
CA ASN A 171 0.97 4.78 2.45
C ASN A 171 0.42 6.21 2.54
N SER A 172 -0.59 6.51 1.74
CA SER A 172 -1.09 7.88 1.65
C SER A 172 -1.81 8.35 2.90
N PHE A 173 -2.54 7.44 3.57
CA PHE A 173 -3.31 7.77 4.76
C PHE A 173 -2.41 8.15 5.95
N HIS A 174 -1.35 7.36 6.18
CA HIS A 174 -0.41 7.63 7.26
C HIS A 174 0.34 8.95 7.04
N LEU A 175 0.80 9.20 5.81
CA LEU A 175 1.49 10.44 5.47
C LEU A 175 0.57 11.66 5.49
N LEU A 176 -0.71 11.49 5.16
CA LEU A 176 -1.70 12.55 5.32
C LEU A 176 -1.89 12.93 6.79
N SER A 177 -1.86 11.95 7.69
CA SER A 177 -2.04 12.17 9.13
C SER A 177 -0.79 12.79 9.76
N ASN A 178 0.40 12.30 9.37
CA ASN A 178 1.68 12.78 9.87
C ASN A 178 2.79 12.40 8.86
N PRO A 179 3.54 13.36 8.29
CA PRO A 179 3.63 14.79 8.63
C PRO A 179 2.55 15.68 7.99
N GLY A 180 1.72 15.15 7.11
CA GLY A 180 0.76 15.92 6.33
C GLY A 180 1.28 16.27 4.93
N LYS A 181 0.34 16.37 3.97
CA LYS A 181 0.67 16.60 2.56
C LYS A 181 1.34 17.94 2.29
N ASP A 182 1.01 18.98 3.04
CA ASP A 182 1.53 20.33 2.82
C ASP A 182 3.00 20.43 3.26
N VAL A 183 3.37 19.70 4.32
CA VAL A 183 4.78 19.54 4.73
C VAL A 183 5.54 18.84 3.61
N ILE A 184 5.11 17.66 3.15
CA ILE A 184 5.83 16.93 2.09
C ILE A 184 5.91 17.75 0.79
N LYS A 185 4.86 18.51 0.47
CA LYS A 185 4.82 19.40 -0.68
C LYS A 185 5.85 20.54 -0.57
N SER A 186 6.09 21.10 0.62
CA SER A 186 7.09 22.17 0.81
C SER A 186 8.52 21.71 0.54
N PHE A 187 8.83 20.43 0.75
CA PHE A 187 10.10 19.80 0.35
C PHE A 187 10.16 19.44 -1.16
N GLY A 188 9.08 19.71 -1.91
CA GLY A 188 9.00 19.47 -3.34
C GLY A 188 8.58 18.06 -3.76
N GLY A 189 8.13 17.22 -2.82
CA GLY A 189 7.65 15.85 -3.04
C GLY A 189 8.26 14.82 -2.09
N ILE A 190 7.68 13.63 -2.03
CA ILE A 190 8.04 12.60 -1.05
C ILE A 190 9.47 12.10 -1.21
N LYS A 191 9.94 11.95 -2.46
CA LYS A 191 11.30 11.52 -2.79
C LYS A 191 12.36 12.43 -2.17
N LYS A 192 12.20 13.75 -2.32
CA LYS A 192 13.10 14.75 -1.72
C LYS A 192 13.00 14.74 -0.19
N TYR A 193 11.78 14.64 0.34
CA TYR A 193 11.54 14.62 1.79
C TYR A 193 12.30 13.49 2.50
N MET A 194 12.33 12.29 1.90
CA MET A 194 12.99 11.12 2.51
C MET A 194 14.39 10.82 1.93
N ASN A 195 14.96 11.74 1.15
CA ASN A 195 16.24 11.55 0.45
C ASN A 195 16.32 10.23 -0.35
N TRP A 196 15.30 9.96 -1.16
CA TRP A 196 15.18 8.76 -1.99
C TRP A 196 15.11 9.10 -3.47
N ASN A 197 15.95 8.46 -4.28
CA ASN A 197 16.06 8.73 -5.71
C ASN A 197 15.40 7.67 -6.60
N GLY A 198 15.00 6.52 -6.06
CA GLY A 198 14.33 5.48 -6.82
C GLY A 198 12.84 5.76 -7.05
N ALA A 199 12.13 4.77 -7.59
CA ALA A 199 10.69 4.88 -7.79
C ALA A 199 9.92 4.93 -6.47
N VAL A 200 8.79 5.63 -6.47
CA VAL A 200 7.83 5.64 -5.37
C VAL A 200 6.44 5.45 -5.92
N ILE A 201 5.73 4.45 -5.42
CA ILE A 201 4.30 4.28 -5.66
C ILE A 201 3.53 4.62 -4.38
N SER A 202 2.29 5.07 -4.51
CA SER A 202 1.41 5.26 -3.36
C SER A 202 0.15 4.42 -3.46
N ASP A 203 -0.25 3.85 -2.34
CA ASP A 203 -1.61 3.32 -2.18
C ASP A 203 -2.61 4.46 -1.95
N SER A 204 -3.91 4.13 -2.03
CA SER A 204 -4.99 5.10 -1.80
C SER A 204 -5.17 5.47 -0.32
N GLY A 205 -4.59 4.69 0.59
CA GLY A 205 -4.89 4.70 2.03
C GLY A 205 -6.25 4.07 2.41
N GLY A 206 -7.02 3.60 1.43
CA GLY A 206 -8.39 3.12 1.62
C GLY A 206 -8.49 1.94 2.58
N PHE A 207 -7.63 0.94 2.42
CA PHE A 207 -7.65 -0.27 3.25
C PHE A 207 -7.51 0.04 4.75
N GLN A 208 -6.60 0.93 5.14
CA GLN A 208 -6.38 1.30 6.54
C GLN A 208 -7.57 2.07 7.11
N VAL A 209 -8.05 3.07 6.38
CA VAL A 209 -9.19 3.90 6.80
C VAL A 209 -10.44 3.05 6.92
N MET A 210 -10.68 2.17 5.95
CA MET A 210 -11.83 1.28 5.94
C MET A 210 -11.74 0.19 6.99
N SER A 211 -10.55 -0.33 7.29
CA SER A 211 -10.40 -1.30 8.38
C SER A 211 -10.81 -0.67 9.71
N LEU A 212 -10.39 0.58 9.97
CA LEU A 212 -10.86 1.33 11.14
C LEU A 212 -12.36 1.60 11.09
N ALA A 213 -12.89 2.01 9.93
CA ALA A 213 -14.29 2.34 9.74
C ALA A 213 -15.23 1.12 9.86
N LYS A 214 -14.83 -0.06 9.37
CA LYS A 214 -15.63 -1.29 9.42
C LYS A 214 -15.51 -2.00 10.77
N THR A 215 -14.37 -1.86 11.47
CA THR A 215 -14.20 -2.45 12.81
C THR A 215 -14.77 -1.56 13.92
N LEU A 216 -14.62 -0.24 13.82
CA LEU A 216 -14.97 0.72 14.89
C LEU A 216 -16.17 1.61 14.53
N GLY A 217 -16.56 1.67 13.27
CA GLY A 217 -17.68 2.48 12.80
C GLY A 217 -18.95 1.67 12.66
N GLY A 218 -20.09 2.25 13.07
CA GLY A 218 -21.41 1.68 12.84
C GLY A 218 -21.83 1.71 11.35
N LYS A 219 -23.09 1.39 11.08
CA LYS A 219 -23.68 1.17 9.73
C LYS A 219 -23.52 2.27 8.66
N ASN A 220 -22.90 3.42 8.95
CA ASN A 220 -22.72 4.55 8.02
C ASN A 220 -21.25 4.98 7.85
N SER A 221 -20.30 4.10 8.20
CA SER A 221 -18.89 4.43 8.13
C SER A 221 -18.32 4.44 6.70
N VAL A 222 -18.96 3.72 5.78
CA VAL A 222 -18.64 3.75 4.34
C VAL A 222 -19.90 4.17 3.58
N THR A 223 -19.81 5.23 2.77
CA THR A 223 -20.94 5.80 2.01
C THR A 223 -20.53 6.04 0.56
N ASP A 224 -21.46 6.43 -0.30
CA ASP A 224 -21.13 6.76 -1.70
C ASP A 224 -20.22 7.99 -1.83
N ILE A 225 -20.11 8.83 -0.79
CA ILE A 225 -19.24 10.02 -0.76
C ILE A 225 -17.80 9.66 -0.38
N GLY A 226 -17.62 8.71 0.53
CA GLY A 226 -16.32 8.38 1.09
C GLY A 226 -16.41 7.57 2.38
N VAL A 227 -15.32 7.56 3.13
CA VAL A 227 -15.20 6.81 4.38
C VAL A 227 -15.16 7.77 5.56
N ASN A 228 -16.10 7.60 6.48
CA ASN A 228 -16.15 8.29 7.76
C ASN A 228 -15.45 7.46 8.83
N PHE A 229 -14.48 8.06 9.51
CA PHE A 229 -13.78 7.43 10.63
C PHE A 229 -13.45 8.47 11.70
N LYS A 230 -13.06 7.99 12.88
CA LYS A 230 -12.58 8.84 13.98
C LYS A 230 -11.10 8.57 14.23
N THR A 231 -10.31 9.63 14.37
CA THR A 231 -8.93 9.58 14.86
C THR A 231 -8.75 10.68 15.89
N ASP A 232 -8.14 10.37 17.04
CA ASP A 232 -7.93 11.31 18.16
C ASP A 232 -9.19 12.11 18.53
N GLY A 233 -10.35 11.43 18.54
CA GLY A 233 -11.67 12.01 18.83
C GLY A 233 -12.29 12.84 17.70
N LYS A 234 -11.55 13.19 16.65
CA LYS A 234 -12.05 13.97 15.50
C LYS A 234 -12.65 13.07 14.44
N LYS A 235 -13.83 13.45 13.92
CA LYS A 235 -14.44 12.81 12.75
C LYS A 235 -13.74 13.31 11.48
N ILE A 236 -13.33 12.39 10.63
CA ILE A 236 -12.72 12.68 9.33
C ILE A 236 -13.53 11.95 8.26
N LEU A 237 -13.84 12.67 7.18
CA LEU A 237 -14.38 12.12 5.94
C LEU A 237 -13.25 12.03 4.93
N PHE A 238 -12.87 10.81 4.54
CA PHE A 238 -11.88 10.55 3.51
C PHE A 238 -12.57 10.22 2.18
N THR A 239 -12.34 11.05 1.17
CA THR A 239 -13.03 10.97 -0.13
C THR A 239 -12.05 10.61 -1.26
N PRO A 240 -12.56 10.17 -2.44
CA PRO A 240 -11.77 10.06 -3.68
C PRO A 240 -10.90 11.29 -3.95
N GLU A 241 -11.45 12.49 -3.74
CA GLU A 241 -10.74 13.75 -3.96
C GLU A 241 -9.55 13.94 -3.01
N ILE A 242 -9.76 13.69 -1.72
CA ILE A 242 -8.70 13.80 -0.72
C ILE A 242 -7.58 12.80 -1.04
N SER A 243 -7.94 11.56 -1.41
CA SER A 243 -6.95 10.53 -1.77
C SER A 243 -6.11 10.95 -2.97
N ILE A 244 -6.74 11.32 -4.10
CA ILE A 244 -6.01 11.71 -5.32
C ILE A 244 -5.16 12.96 -5.11
N LYS A 245 -5.71 14.02 -4.51
CA LYS A 245 -4.95 15.26 -4.28
C LYS A 245 -3.76 15.05 -3.34
N THR A 246 -3.89 14.15 -2.37
CA THR A 246 -2.79 13.79 -1.45
C THR A 246 -1.67 13.07 -2.19
N GLN A 247 -2.02 12.04 -2.98
CA GLN A 247 -1.05 11.28 -3.77
C GLN A 247 -0.31 12.17 -4.79
N LEU A 248 -1.02 13.06 -5.48
CA LEU A 248 -0.41 14.03 -6.39
C LEU A 248 0.52 15.02 -5.68
N ALA A 249 0.18 15.46 -4.46
CA ALA A 249 1.05 16.33 -3.67
C ALA A 249 2.38 15.65 -3.29
N PHE A 250 2.37 14.33 -3.14
CA PHE A 250 3.58 13.55 -2.89
C PHE A 250 4.45 13.38 -4.13
N LYS A 251 3.93 13.60 -5.35
CA LYS A 251 4.62 13.36 -6.63
C LYS A 251 5.18 11.94 -6.75
N THR A 252 4.37 10.95 -6.38
CA THR A 252 4.67 9.54 -6.63
C THR A 252 4.58 9.21 -8.11
N ASP A 253 5.26 8.17 -8.56
CA ASP A 253 5.30 7.72 -9.97
C ASP A 253 4.07 6.92 -10.38
N MET A 254 3.37 6.33 -9.41
CA MET A 254 2.13 5.60 -9.60
C MET A 254 1.22 5.84 -8.40
N ILE A 255 -0.07 6.01 -8.67
CA ILE A 255 -1.12 6.25 -7.69
C ILE A 255 -2.25 5.25 -7.88
N VAL A 256 -2.88 4.86 -6.78
CA VAL A 256 -3.99 3.89 -6.76
C VAL A 256 -5.27 4.61 -6.35
N VAL A 257 -6.37 4.35 -7.06
CA VAL A 257 -7.68 4.95 -6.73
C VAL A 257 -8.22 4.43 -5.40
N LEU A 258 -9.07 5.22 -4.75
CA LEU A 258 -9.81 4.78 -3.58
C LEU A 258 -10.89 3.75 -4.00
N ASP A 259 -11.00 2.67 -3.24
CA ASP A 259 -11.91 1.55 -3.50
C ASP A 259 -12.64 1.11 -2.22
N ASP A 260 -13.80 0.45 -2.35
CA ASP A 260 -14.49 -0.19 -1.24
C ASP A 260 -14.10 -1.67 -1.20
N PHE A 261 -13.03 -1.99 -0.48
CA PHE A 261 -12.60 -3.36 -0.17
C PHE A 261 -13.77 -4.28 0.21
N THR A 262 -14.03 -5.30 -0.63
CA THR A 262 -15.03 -6.34 -0.36
C THR A 262 -14.55 -7.25 0.78
N ASP A 263 -15.31 -7.32 1.88
CA ASP A 263 -14.97 -8.20 3.00
C ASP A 263 -15.01 -9.68 2.55
N PRO A 264 -14.02 -10.52 2.93
CA PRO A 264 -14.02 -11.95 2.63
C PRO A 264 -15.28 -12.69 3.07
N LYS A 265 -15.94 -12.19 4.12
CA LYS A 265 -17.15 -12.76 4.72
C LYS A 265 -18.43 -12.23 4.06
N SER A 266 -18.34 -11.25 3.16
CA SER A 266 -19.51 -10.65 2.55
C SER A 266 -20.33 -11.64 1.73
N ASN A 267 -21.65 -11.51 1.82
CA ASN A 267 -22.57 -12.19 0.91
C ASN A 267 -22.57 -11.52 -0.48
N LEU A 268 -23.29 -12.10 -1.44
CA LEU A 268 -23.30 -11.61 -2.82
C LEU A 268 -23.86 -10.18 -2.94
N THR A 269 -24.86 -9.83 -2.14
CA THR A 269 -25.49 -8.50 -2.15
C THR A 269 -24.53 -7.44 -1.62
N GLU A 270 -23.88 -7.73 -0.50
CA GLU A 270 -22.84 -6.84 0.08
C GLU A 270 -21.65 -6.66 -0.87
N ALA A 271 -21.20 -7.74 -1.51
CA ALA A 271 -20.12 -7.68 -2.50
C ALA A 271 -20.51 -6.89 -3.75
N LYS A 272 -21.76 -7.01 -4.23
CA LYS A 272 -22.29 -6.19 -5.33
C LYS A 272 -22.27 -4.70 -4.99
N ASP A 273 -22.68 -4.35 -3.79
CA ASP A 273 -22.72 -2.95 -3.34
C ASP A 273 -21.31 -2.36 -3.16
N SER A 274 -20.35 -3.14 -2.65
CA SER A 274 -18.93 -2.76 -2.60
C SER A 274 -18.32 -2.56 -3.99
N VAL A 275 -18.64 -3.43 -4.96
CA VAL A 275 -18.22 -3.24 -6.36
C VAL A 275 -18.86 -1.98 -6.97
N ARG A 276 -20.15 -1.76 -6.76
CA ARG A 276 -20.84 -0.55 -7.22
C ARG A 276 -20.17 0.72 -6.70
N ARG A 277 -19.88 0.81 -5.39
CA ARG A 277 -19.16 1.95 -4.80
C ARG A 277 -17.74 2.08 -5.34
N THR A 278 -17.02 0.97 -5.51
CA THR A 278 -15.67 0.98 -6.09
C THR A 278 -15.66 1.62 -7.47
N LEU A 279 -16.62 1.27 -8.34
CA LEU A 279 -16.74 1.86 -9.68
C LEU A 279 -17.09 3.36 -9.61
N LEU A 280 -18.07 3.73 -8.77
CA LEU A 280 -18.44 5.13 -8.54
C LEU A 280 -17.23 5.98 -8.09
N TRP A 281 -16.45 5.47 -7.13
CA TRP A 281 -15.26 6.16 -6.64
C TRP A 281 -14.14 6.20 -7.67
N ALA A 282 -13.98 5.13 -8.47
CA ALA A 282 -12.98 5.07 -9.53
C ALA A 282 -13.24 6.13 -10.61
N GLU A 283 -14.49 6.31 -11.05
CA GLU A 283 -14.87 7.38 -11.98
C GLU A 283 -14.55 8.77 -11.42
N ASN A 284 -14.87 9.00 -10.15
CA ASN A 284 -14.58 10.27 -9.49
C ASN A 284 -13.08 10.51 -9.38
N CYS A 285 -12.30 9.50 -8.98
CA CYS A 285 -10.84 9.56 -8.93
C CYS A 285 -10.26 9.93 -10.30
N LYS A 286 -10.74 9.27 -11.37
CA LYS A 286 -10.28 9.49 -12.75
C LYS A 286 -10.51 10.94 -13.19
N LYS A 287 -11.72 11.49 -13.00
CA LYS A 287 -12.04 12.88 -13.33
C LYS A 287 -11.13 13.87 -12.59
N ILE A 288 -10.93 13.66 -11.29
CA ILE A 288 -10.11 14.54 -10.45
C ILE A 288 -8.64 14.45 -10.89
N PHE A 289 -8.15 13.24 -11.15
CA PHE A 289 -6.79 13.02 -11.60
C PHE A 289 -6.49 13.74 -12.92
N GLU A 290 -7.35 13.59 -13.92
CA GLU A 290 -7.17 14.23 -15.23
C GLU A 290 -7.20 15.76 -15.11
N ALA A 291 -8.14 16.30 -14.35
CA ALA A 291 -8.23 17.75 -14.11
C ALA A 291 -6.95 18.34 -13.46
N ASN A 292 -6.27 17.57 -12.61
CA ASN A 292 -5.08 18.03 -11.89
C ASN A 292 -3.75 17.68 -12.59
N THR A 293 -3.78 16.85 -13.64
CA THR A 293 -2.57 16.41 -14.36
C THR A 293 -2.54 16.80 -15.84
N LYS A 294 -3.61 17.43 -16.36
CA LYS A 294 -3.72 17.84 -17.78
C LYS A 294 -2.54 18.67 -18.28
N SER A 295 -1.99 19.55 -17.44
CA SER A 295 -0.86 20.42 -17.79
C SER A 295 0.52 19.82 -17.48
N TRP A 296 0.58 18.61 -16.93
CA TRP A 296 1.85 18.01 -16.55
C TRP A 296 2.53 17.45 -17.80
N PRO A 297 3.84 17.69 -18.00
CA PRO A 297 4.57 17.12 -19.14
C PRO A 297 4.59 15.60 -19.08
N LYS A 298 4.65 15.05 -17.85
CA LYS A 298 4.50 13.64 -17.56
C LYS A 298 3.67 13.48 -16.28
N ARG A 299 2.59 12.71 -16.38
CA ARG A 299 1.73 12.36 -15.24
C ARG A 299 2.13 11.00 -14.66
N PRO A 300 1.84 10.71 -13.38
CA PRO A 300 2.05 9.38 -12.85
C PRO A 300 1.06 8.38 -13.46
N TYR A 301 1.33 7.10 -13.29
CA TYR A 301 0.37 6.05 -13.62
C TYR A 301 -0.80 6.08 -12.64
N LEU A 302 -2.02 5.91 -13.12
CA LEU A 302 -3.25 5.80 -12.33
C LEU A 302 -3.81 4.39 -12.48
N LEU A 303 -3.91 3.65 -11.37
CA LEU A 303 -4.42 2.28 -11.36
C LEU A 303 -5.81 2.20 -10.74
N GLY A 304 -6.71 1.50 -11.43
CA GLY A 304 -7.99 1.04 -10.89
C GLY A 304 -7.80 -0.17 -9.96
N VAL A 305 -8.75 -0.43 -9.07
CA VAL A 305 -8.67 -1.57 -8.13
C VAL A 305 -9.85 -2.50 -8.35
N VAL A 306 -9.58 -3.73 -8.79
CA VAL A 306 -10.65 -4.70 -9.03
C VAL A 306 -11.12 -5.27 -7.69
N GLN A 307 -12.43 -5.16 -7.42
CA GLN A 307 -13.12 -5.75 -6.28
C GLN A 307 -14.07 -6.88 -6.70
N GLY A 308 -14.82 -7.44 -5.75
CA GLY A 308 -15.79 -8.52 -6.00
C GLY A 308 -15.61 -9.75 -5.12
N GLY A 309 -14.66 -9.72 -4.18
CA GLY A 309 -14.42 -10.81 -3.23
C GLY A 309 -14.17 -12.15 -3.95
N ARG A 310 -14.86 -13.19 -3.47
CA ARG A 310 -14.81 -14.57 -4.02
C ARG A 310 -15.72 -14.80 -5.24
N PHE A 311 -16.46 -13.78 -5.68
CA PHE A 311 -17.48 -13.93 -6.71
C PHE A 311 -16.89 -13.65 -8.09
N ALA A 312 -16.63 -14.72 -8.85
CA ALA A 312 -16.04 -14.66 -10.19
C ALA A 312 -16.78 -13.71 -11.16
N SER A 313 -18.12 -13.70 -11.11
CA SER A 313 -18.93 -12.80 -11.94
C SER A 313 -18.69 -11.33 -11.59
N LEU A 314 -18.60 -11.00 -10.30
CA LEU A 314 -18.33 -9.64 -9.85
C LEU A 314 -16.91 -9.19 -10.20
N ARG A 315 -15.90 -10.07 -10.05
CA ARG A 315 -14.53 -9.80 -10.51
C ARG A 315 -14.50 -9.45 -11.98
N LYS A 316 -15.18 -10.24 -12.81
CA LYS A 316 -15.27 -10.02 -14.26
C LYS A 316 -15.97 -8.70 -14.59
N THR A 317 -17.12 -8.43 -13.98
CA THR A 317 -17.85 -7.16 -14.17
C THR A 317 -17.00 -5.96 -13.74
N CYS A 318 -16.46 -5.98 -12.53
CA CYS A 318 -15.64 -4.88 -12.02
C CYS A 318 -14.42 -4.62 -12.91
N THR A 319 -13.74 -5.68 -13.38
CA THR A 319 -12.60 -5.54 -14.30
C THR A 319 -13.02 -4.82 -15.59
N ARG A 320 -14.11 -5.27 -16.23
CA ARG A 320 -14.58 -4.69 -17.49
C ARG A 320 -14.99 -3.23 -17.34
N GLU A 321 -15.72 -2.90 -16.28
CA GLU A 321 -16.12 -1.51 -16.04
C GLU A 321 -14.93 -0.60 -15.74
N LEU A 322 -13.92 -1.08 -15.00
CA LEU A 322 -12.69 -0.31 -14.78
C LEU A 322 -11.91 -0.09 -16.09
N VAL A 323 -11.85 -1.10 -16.97
CA VAL A 323 -11.26 -0.94 -18.31
C VAL A 323 -12.02 0.11 -19.12
N ASN A 324 -13.36 0.12 -19.06
CA ASN A 324 -14.20 1.12 -19.75
C ASN A 324 -13.95 2.54 -19.22
N ILE A 325 -13.69 2.71 -17.92
CA ILE A 325 -13.34 4.02 -17.33
C ILE A 325 -11.97 4.52 -17.83
N GLY A 326 -11.05 3.60 -18.13
CA GLY A 326 -9.75 3.90 -18.74
C GLY A 326 -8.64 4.25 -17.72
N PHE A 327 -7.86 3.24 -17.33
CA PHE A 327 -6.71 3.37 -16.43
C PHE A 327 -5.40 2.97 -17.13
N ASP A 328 -4.26 3.23 -16.48
CA ASP A 328 -2.96 2.74 -16.97
C ASP A 328 -2.70 1.28 -16.55
N GLY A 329 -3.48 0.78 -15.61
CA GLY A 329 -3.39 -0.58 -15.09
C GLY A 329 -4.48 -0.89 -14.08
N LEU A 330 -4.54 -2.15 -13.67
CA LEU A 330 -5.48 -2.65 -12.66
C LEU A 330 -4.76 -3.40 -11.54
N GLY A 331 -5.24 -3.18 -10.32
CA GLY A 331 -4.79 -3.89 -9.14
C GLY A 331 -5.72 -5.03 -8.72
N TYR A 332 -5.16 -6.11 -8.19
CA TYR A 332 -5.93 -7.13 -7.46
C TYR A 332 -6.36 -6.54 -6.12
N GLY A 333 -7.55 -5.95 -6.05
CA GLY A 333 -8.14 -5.50 -4.79
C GLY A 333 -8.78 -6.62 -3.98
N GLY A 334 -8.99 -6.37 -2.70
CA GLY A 334 -9.67 -7.33 -1.84
C GLY A 334 -8.71 -8.31 -1.19
N TRP A 335 -9.25 -9.33 -0.54
CA TRP A 335 -8.45 -10.38 0.07
C TRP A 335 -8.07 -11.43 -0.98
N PRO A 336 -6.78 -11.64 -1.27
CA PRO A 336 -6.34 -12.50 -2.36
C PRO A 336 -6.29 -13.98 -1.98
N MET A 337 -7.15 -14.43 -1.06
CA MET A 337 -7.16 -15.81 -0.59
C MET A 337 -8.54 -16.42 -0.78
N ASN A 338 -8.55 -17.70 -1.13
CA ASN A 338 -9.76 -18.51 -1.21
C ASN A 338 -10.21 -18.97 0.19
N LEU A 339 -11.37 -19.64 0.24
CA LEU A 339 -11.96 -20.15 1.48
C LEU A 339 -11.09 -21.19 2.21
N LYS A 340 -10.12 -21.80 1.53
CA LYS A 340 -9.16 -22.74 2.13
C LYS A 340 -7.91 -22.05 2.69
N GLY A 341 -7.83 -20.71 2.62
CA GLY A 341 -6.68 -19.95 3.08
C GLY A 341 -5.44 -20.11 2.17
N SER A 342 -5.63 -20.47 0.91
CA SER A 342 -4.57 -20.44 -0.12
C SER A 342 -4.83 -19.30 -1.11
N PHE A 343 -3.81 -18.91 -1.87
CA PHE A 343 -3.93 -17.82 -2.84
C PHE A 343 -5.03 -18.11 -3.88
N ASP A 344 -5.85 -17.10 -4.21
CA ASP A 344 -6.95 -17.24 -5.16
C ASP A 344 -6.50 -16.96 -6.61
N HIS A 345 -5.81 -17.95 -7.19
CA HIS A 345 -5.35 -17.89 -8.59
C HIS A 345 -6.51 -17.66 -9.57
N LYS A 346 -7.68 -18.24 -9.30
CA LYS A 346 -8.83 -18.14 -10.22
C LYS A 346 -9.29 -16.70 -10.39
N SER A 347 -9.36 -15.92 -9.31
CA SER A 347 -9.69 -14.51 -9.40
C SER A 347 -8.62 -13.70 -10.13
N ALA A 348 -7.33 -14.02 -9.94
CA ALA A 348 -6.25 -13.36 -10.66
C ALA A 348 -6.32 -13.63 -12.17
N ASP A 349 -6.60 -14.87 -12.57
CA ASP A 349 -6.76 -15.26 -13.98
C ASP A 349 -7.97 -14.57 -14.61
N ILE A 350 -9.09 -14.48 -13.89
CA ILE A 350 -10.28 -13.75 -14.38
C ILE A 350 -9.95 -12.28 -14.64
N ILE A 351 -9.21 -11.63 -13.73
CA ILE A 351 -8.77 -10.24 -13.92
C ILE A 351 -7.90 -10.15 -15.17
N ARG A 352 -6.87 -10.99 -15.28
CA ARG A 352 -5.94 -10.98 -16.41
C ARG A 352 -6.66 -11.18 -17.76
N GLN A 353 -7.56 -12.16 -17.84
CA GLN A 353 -8.31 -12.49 -19.06
C GLN A 353 -9.27 -11.38 -19.52
N ASN A 354 -9.66 -10.47 -18.62
CA ASN A 354 -10.56 -9.36 -18.94
C ASN A 354 -9.84 -8.00 -18.94
N THR A 355 -8.50 -8.00 -18.86
CA THR A 355 -7.67 -6.79 -18.88
C THR A 355 -6.88 -6.72 -20.20
N PRO A 356 -6.83 -5.55 -20.88
CA PRO A 356 -6.02 -5.39 -22.09
C PRO A 356 -4.53 -5.65 -21.85
N ASP A 357 -3.84 -6.12 -22.88
CA ASP A 357 -2.43 -6.50 -22.78
C ASP A 357 -1.48 -5.32 -22.51
N SER A 358 -1.88 -4.10 -22.83
CA SER A 358 -1.10 -2.89 -22.55
C SER A 358 -1.15 -2.41 -21.10
N TYR A 359 -2.05 -2.96 -20.28
CA TYR A 359 -2.25 -2.49 -18.91
C TYR A 359 -1.22 -3.10 -17.96
N PHE A 360 -0.79 -2.31 -16.97
CA PHE A 360 -0.12 -2.90 -15.81
C PHE A 360 -1.10 -3.75 -15.00
N LEU A 361 -0.58 -4.84 -14.44
CA LEU A 361 -1.30 -5.66 -13.47
C LEU A 361 -0.53 -5.67 -12.17
N TYR A 362 -1.21 -5.27 -11.11
CA TYR A 362 -0.61 -4.97 -9.82
C TYR A 362 -1.18 -5.87 -8.71
N GLY A 363 -0.36 -6.76 -8.17
CA GLY A 363 -0.70 -7.58 -7.02
C GLY A 363 -0.63 -6.80 -5.70
N LEU A 364 -1.70 -6.06 -5.37
CA LEU A 364 -1.80 -5.26 -4.15
C LEU A 364 -1.65 -6.13 -2.89
N GLY A 365 -0.59 -5.89 -2.11
CA GLY A 365 -0.27 -6.63 -0.88
C GLY A 365 0.17 -8.08 -1.10
N ILE A 366 0.44 -8.50 -2.33
CA ILE A 366 0.86 -9.86 -2.66
C ILE A 366 2.39 -9.97 -2.54
N GLY A 367 2.83 -10.64 -1.47
CA GLY A 367 4.26 -10.70 -1.15
C GLY A 367 4.91 -12.06 -1.12
N LYS A 368 4.18 -13.18 -1.03
CA LYS A 368 4.86 -14.47 -0.91
C LYS A 368 5.60 -14.81 -2.22
N PRO A 369 6.86 -15.25 -2.18
CA PRO A 369 7.62 -15.52 -3.40
C PRO A 369 6.95 -16.52 -4.36
N GLN A 370 6.26 -17.54 -3.85
CA GLN A 370 5.53 -18.50 -4.69
C GLN A 370 4.33 -17.85 -5.39
N ASP A 371 3.56 -17.03 -4.66
CA ASP A 371 2.40 -16.34 -5.21
C ASP A 371 2.83 -15.33 -6.29
N ILE A 372 3.90 -14.56 -6.03
CA ILE A 372 4.50 -13.66 -7.02
C ILE A 372 4.97 -14.45 -8.26
N THR A 373 5.70 -15.55 -8.06
CA THR A 373 6.19 -16.39 -9.17
C THR A 373 5.04 -16.91 -10.02
N SER A 374 3.95 -17.36 -9.41
CA SER A 374 2.77 -17.82 -10.14
C SER A 374 2.11 -16.71 -10.93
N LEU A 375 2.00 -15.51 -10.36
CA LEU A 375 1.35 -14.39 -11.03
C LEU A 375 2.18 -13.81 -12.17
N VAL A 376 3.52 -13.77 -12.03
CA VAL A 376 4.41 -13.35 -13.12
C VAL A 376 4.23 -14.27 -14.34
N LYS A 377 4.11 -15.59 -14.13
CA LYS A 377 3.81 -16.54 -15.20
C LYS A 377 2.45 -16.30 -15.87
N SER A 378 1.52 -15.63 -15.17
CA SER A 378 0.23 -15.16 -15.68
C SER A 378 0.24 -13.66 -16.09
N SER A 379 1.42 -13.11 -16.42
CA SER A 379 1.61 -11.72 -16.89
C SER A 379 1.20 -10.64 -15.88
N TRP A 380 1.48 -10.85 -14.60
CA TRP A 380 1.42 -9.78 -13.58
C TRP A 380 2.78 -9.11 -13.41
N HIS A 381 2.76 -7.81 -13.14
CA HIS A 381 3.92 -6.95 -13.36
C HIS A 381 4.49 -6.36 -12.07
N ILE A 382 3.60 -5.84 -11.21
CA ILE A 382 3.95 -5.03 -10.05
C ILE A 382 3.46 -5.74 -8.80
N PHE A 383 4.23 -5.70 -7.72
CA PHE A 383 3.90 -6.32 -6.44
C PHE A 383 4.38 -5.42 -5.30
N ASP A 384 3.67 -5.44 -4.18
CA ASP A 384 4.08 -4.81 -2.93
C ASP A 384 3.73 -5.71 -1.75
N CYS A 385 4.52 -5.61 -0.68
CA CYS A 385 4.16 -6.24 0.58
C CYS A 385 5.09 -5.83 1.71
N VAL A 386 4.54 -5.78 2.92
CA VAL A 386 5.31 -5.69 4.17
C VAL A 386 6.14 -6.95 4.48
N LEU A 387 5.83 -8.10 3.85
CA LEU A 387 6.37 -9.42 4.22
C LEU A 387 7.89 -9.46 4.38
N PRO A 388 8.72 -9.07 3.39
CA PRO A 388 10.18 -9.19 3.53
C PRO A 388 10.73 -8.46 4.75
N THR A 389 10.27 -7.23 5.00
CA THR A 389 10.77 -6.45 6.13
C THR A 389 10.15 -6.92 7.44
N ARG A 390 8.87 -7.29 7.46
CA ARG A 390 8.21 -7.82 8.66
C ARG A 390 8.86 -9.11 9.11
N ASP A 391 9.09 -10.03 8.19
CA ASP A 391 9.65 -11.34 8.48
C ASP A 391 11.09 -11.23 8.99
N ALA A 392 11.90 -10.34 8.38
CA ALA A 392 13.25 -10.06 8.86
C ALA A 392 13.27 -9.63 10.33
N ARG A 393 12.35 -8.75 10.72
CA ARG A 393 12.22 -8.25 12.10
C ARG A 393 11.64 -9.28 13.07
N HIS A 394 11.06 -10.37 12.58
CA HIS A 394 10.53 -11.48 13.35
C HIS A 394 11.33 -12.76 13.07
N ASN A 395 12.66 -12.63 12.95
CA ASN A 395 13.61 -13.75 12.91
C ASN A 395 13.40 -14.72 11.74
N ARG A 396 12.85 -14.27 10.61
CA ARG A 396 12.63 -15.12 9.43
C ARG A 396 13.31 -14.55 8.20
N LEU A 397 14.40 -15.20 7.79
CA LEU A 397 15.19 -14.82 6.63
C LEU A 397 15.00 -15.80 5.48
N TYR A 398 14.90 -15.28 4.25
CA TYR A 398 14.74 -16.11 3.05
C TYR A 398 16.09 -16.60 2.54
N VAL A 399 16.25 -17.90 2.32
CA VAL A 399 17.50 -18.51 1.84
C VAL A 399 17.21 -19.35 0.61
N ARG A 400 17.80 -18.99 -0.53
CA ARG A 400 17.67 -19.79 -1.75
C ARG A 400 18.36 -21.13 -1.59
N LYS A 401 17.78 -22.19 -2.16
CA LYS A 401 18.37 -23.54 -2.13
C LYS A 401 19.64 -23.65 -2.97
N ASN A 402 19.70 -22.96 -4.11
CA ASN A 402 20.90 -22.91 -4.96
C ASN A 402 21.00 -21.60 -5.79
N ALA A 403 22.08 -21.47 -6.57
CA ALA A 403 22.37 -20.31 -7.41
C ALA A 403 21.25 -19.99 -8.43
N SER A 404 20.65 -21.01 -9.02
CA SER A 404 19.72 -20.86 -10.14
C SER A 404 18.24 -20.91 -9.73
N SER A 405 17.91 -21.66 -8.68
CA SER A 405 16.54 -21.98 -8.28
C SER A 405 15.76 -20.77 -7.74
N LEU A 406 14.45 -20.80 -8.00
CA LEU A 406 13.44 -19.95 -7.37
C LEU A 406 12.98 -20.50 -6.00
N ASP A 407 13.35 -21.75 -5.69
CA ASP A 407 13.06 -22.37 -4.41
C ASP A 407 13.90 -21.75 -3.30
N TYR A 408 13.26 -21.65 -2.14
CA TYR A 408 13.87 -21.11 -0.94
C TYR A 408 13.41 -21.88 0.30
N SER A 409 14.13 -21.67 1.39
CA SER A 409 13.78 -22.09 2.73
C SER A 409 13.89 -20.89 3.67
N TYR A 410 13.44 -21.06 4.90
CA TYR A 410 13.61 -20.07 5.95
C TYR A 410 14.81 -20.41 6.82
N TYR A 411 15.62 -19.39 7.09
CA TYR A 411 16.61 -19.40 8.16
C TYR A 411 16.04 -18.64 9.38
N ILE A 412 16.20 -19.23 10.57
CA ILE A 412 15.74 -18.67 11.84
C ILE A 412 16.95 -18.54 12.77
N PRO A 413 17.41 -17.31 13.09
CA PRO A 413 18.64 -17.06 13.85
C PRO A 413 18.57 -17.38 15.35
N ASP A 414 17.42 -17.79 15.89
CA ASP A 414 17.24 -18.01 17.35
C ASP A 414 17.64 -19.41 17.86
N LYS A 415 17.99 -20.33 16.95
CA LYS A 415 18.27 -21.72 17.34
C LYS A 415 19.68 -21.89 17.91
N SER A 416 19.80 -22.61 19.02
CA SER A 416 21.06 -22.89 19.72
C SER A 416 22.13 -23.56 18.85
N ILE A 417 21.71 -24.25 17.79
CA ILE A 417 22.59 -24.88 16.79
C ILE A 417 23.49 -23.88 16.02
N HIS A 418 23.24 -22.56 16.12
CA HIS A 418 23.96 -21.55 15.33
C HIS A 418 25.16 -20.90 16.04
N PHE A 419 25.43 -21.21 17.30
CA PHE A 419 26.47 -20.54 18.09
C PHE A 419 27.87 -20.63 17.46
N LEU A 420 28.18 -21.75 16.81
CA LEU A 420 29.48 -21.99 16.16
C LEU A 420 29.39 -21.93 14.62
N ASP A 421 28.24 -21.53 14.07
CA ASP A 421 28.05 -21.46 12.61
C ASP A 421 28.72 -20.20 12.03
N LYS A 422 29.94 -20.38 11.51
CA LYS A 422 30.75 -19.33 10.88
C LYS A 422 30.29 -19.01 9.44
N ASN A 423 29.33 -19.75 8.88
CA ASN A 423 28.88 -19.53 7.51
C ASN A 423 28.04 -18.24 7.40
N PRO A 424 27.95 -17.64 6.20
CA PRO A 424 26.96 -16.60 5.93
C PRO A 424 25.54 -17.17 5.92
N ILE A 425 24.54 -16.29 5.97
CA ILE A 425 23.12 -16.70 5.90
C ILE A 425 22.85 -17.46 4.60
N SER A 426 23.32 -16.95 3.47
CA SER A 426 23.27 -17.62 2.18
C SER A 426 24.58 -17.42 1.42
N ARG A 427 25.14 -18.49 0.86
CA ARG A 427 26.32 -18.44 -0.02
C ARG A 427 26.00 -17.89 -1.42
N PHE A 428 24.72 -17.69 -1.74
CA PHE A 428 24.25 -17.20 -3.04
C PHE A 428 23.68 -15.78 -2.97
N CYS A 429 23.97 -15.07 -1.89
CA CYS A 429 23.52 -13.72 -1.63
C CYS A 429 24.76 -12.83 -1.40
N ASP A 430 24.80 -11.72 -2.09
CA ASP A 430 25.85 -10.70 -2.06
C ASP A 430 25.44 -9.49 -1.19
N CYS A 431 24.43 -9.64 -0.33
CA CYS A 431 24.01 -8.56 0.56
C CYS A 431 25.07 -8.27 1.63
N HIS A 432 25.00 -7.07 2.22
CA HIS A 432 25.91 -6.65 3.30
C HIS A 432 25.98 -7.66 4.45
N LEU A 433 24.86 -8.26 4.85
CA LEU A 433 24.84 -9.30 5.88
C LEU A 433 25.64 -10.55 5.47
N CYS A 434 25.40 -11.09 4.27
CA CYS A 434 26.03 -12.33 3.82
C CYS A 434 27.52 -12.18 3.47
N GLN A 435 27.96 -10.98 3.09
CA GLN A 435 29.37 -10.74 2.76
C GLN A 435 30.25 -10.52 4.00
N ASN A 436 29.69 -10.01 5.10
CA ASN A 436 30.49 -9.46 6.20
C ASN A 436 30.26 -10.16 7.55
N TYR A 437 29.16 -10.91 7.71
CA TYR A 437 28.79 -11.45 9.02
C TYR A 437 28.41 -12.93 8.96
N SER A 438 28.72 -13.64 10.04
CA SER A 438 28.34 -15.03 10.23
C SER A 438 26.92 -15.18 10.77
N ARG A 439 26.35 -16.36 10.57
CA ARG A 439 25.12 -16.81 11.23
C ARG A 439 25.21 -16.74 12.75
N SER A 440 26.35 -17.15 13.31
CA SER A 440 26.64 -17.05 14.74
C SER A 440 26.51 -15.61 15.26
N TYR A 441 27.11 -14.64 14.57
CA TYR A 441 27.02 -13.23 14.98
C TYR A 441 25.59 -12.70 14.88
N LEU A 442 24.88 -12.97 13.78
CA LEU A 442 23.49 -12.56 13.65
C LEU A 442 22.59 -13.16 14.74
N ALA A 443 22.75 -14.46 15.02
CA ALA A 443 22.05 -15.16 16.11
C ALA A 443 22.31 -14.52 17.47
N HIS A 444 23.56 -14.15 17.74
CA HIS A 444 23.92 -13.41 18.94
C HIS A 444 23.19 -12.07 19.03
N LEU A 445 23.20 -11.25 17.96
CA LEU A 445 22.52 -9.95 17.94
C LEU A 445 21.02 -10.07 18.21
N PHE A 446 20.35 -11.07 17.62
CA PHE A 446 18.93 -11.32 17.89
C PHE A 446 18.67 -11.70 19.35
N ARG A 447 19.54 -12.54 19.95
CA ARG A 447 19.40 -12.96 21.35
C ARG A 447 19.56 -11.79 22.32
N ILE A 448 20.50 -10.88 22.07
CA ILE A 448 20.69 -9.68 22.89
C ILE A 448 19.74 -8.54 22.49
N LYS A 449 18.82 -8.78 21.55
CA LYS A 449 17.81 -7.83 21.06
C LYS A 449 18.41 -6.53 20.50
N GLU A 450 19.57 -6.63 19.88
CA GLU A 450 20.23 -5.48 19.26
C GLU A 450 19.54 -5.07 17.95
N MET A 451 19.32 -3.76 17.79
CA MET A 451 18.64 -3.20 16.62
C MET A 451 19.37 -3.49 15.30
N THR A 452 20.69 -3.65 15.37
CA THR A 452 21.54 -4.06 14.24
C THR A 452 21.10 -5.39 13.64
N ALA A 453 20.58 -6.33 14.44
CA ALA A 453 20.02 -7.59 13.93
C ALA A 453 18.90 -7.33 12.92
N LEU A 454 18.01 -6.39 13.25
CA LEU A 454 16.85 -6.04 12.45
C LEU A 454 17.28 -5.34 11.14
N ARG A 455 18.25 -4.42 11.21
CA ARG A 455 18.82 -3.77 10.03
C ARG A 455 19.43 -4.80 9.07
N LEU A 456 20.33 -5.65 9.55
CA LEU A 456 21.02 -6.66 8.73
C LEU A 456 20.04 -7.66 8.11
N ALA A 457 19.08 -8.16 8.89
CA ALA A 457 18.08 -9.09 8.39
C ALA A 457 17.16 -8.46 7.33
N THR A 458 16.78 -7.18 7.49
CA THR A 458 15.96 -6.48 6.50
C THR A 458 16.73 -6.28 5.20
N ILE A 459 18.01 -5.89 5.26
CA ILE A 459 18.89 -5.79 4.08
C ILE A 459 18.91 -7.12 3.31
N HIS A 460 19.09 -8.23 4.02
CA HIS A 460 19.13 -9.55 3.41
C HIS A 460 17.82 -9.93 2.72
N ASN A 461 16.68 -9.74 3.39
CA ASN A 461 15.39 -10.09 2.81
C ASN A 461 15.03 -9.22 1.60
N LEU A 462 15.33 -7.92 1.62
CA LEU A 462 15.11 -7.07 0.44
C LEU A 462 16.03 -7.44 -0.73
N ARG A 463 17.29 -7.80 -0.44
CA ARG A 463 18.19 -8.31 -1.49
C ARG A 463 17.66 -9.60 -2.11
N PHE A 464 17.13 -10.52 -1.29
CA PHE A 464 16.48 -11.73 -1.78
C PHE A 464 15.33 -11.42 -2.75
N TYR A 465 14.45 -10.46 -2.42
CA TYR A 465 13.33 -10.07 -3.29
C TYR A 465 13.80 -9.40 -4.59
N SER A 466 14.82 -8.55 -4.53
CA SER A 466 15.41 -7.92 -5.72
C SER A 466 15.98 -8.97 -6.68
N GLU A 467 16.68 -9.97 -6.14
CA GLU A 467 17.20 -11.10 -6.91
C GLU A 467 16.09 -12.02 -7.45
N LEU A 468 15.03 -12.23 -6.68
CA LEU A 468 13.83 -12.95 -7.15
C LEU A 468 13.23 -12.26 -8.37
N MET A 469 12.99 -10.95 -8.30
CA MET A 469 12.43 -10.20 -9.43
C MET A 469 13.35 -10.28 -10.65
N ARG A 470 14.66 -10.12 -10.45
CA ARG A 470 15.65 -10.25 -11.53
C ARG A 470 15.58 -11.60 -12.22
N LYS A 471 15.46 -12.70 -11.47
CA LYS A 471 15.34 -14.05 -12.02
C LYS A 471 14.02 -14.26 -12.78
N LEU A 472 12.92 -13.74 -12.24
CA LEU A 472 11.60 -13.84 -12.84
C LEU A 472 11.47 -13.12 -14.19
N ARG A 473 12.41 -12.24 -14.55
CA ARG A 473 12.48 -11.62 -15.90
C ARG A 473 12.86 -12.61 -17.01
N HIS A 474 13.36 -13.78 -16.65
CA HIS A 474 13.85 -14.80 -17.57
C HIS A 474 13.00 -16.09 -17.52
N VAL A 475 11.83 -16.03 -16.88
CA VAL A 475 10.84 -17.10 -16.80
C VAL A 475 9.68 -16.72 -17.70
#